data_AF-A0A382RSV1-F1
#
_entry.id   AF-A0A382RSV1-F1
#
_cell.length_a   1.000
_cell.length_b   1.000
_cell.length_c   1.000
_cell.angle_alpha   90.00
_cell.angle_beta   90.00
_cell.angle_gamma   90.00
#
_symmetry.space_group_name_H-M   'P 1'
#
loop_
_entity.id
_entity.type
_entity.pdbx_description
1 polymer ?
#
loop_
_entity_poly.entity_id
_entity_poly.type
_entity_poly.pdbx_seq_one_letter_code
_entity_poly.pdbx_strand_id
1 'polypeptide(L)'
;LGDVHNYETSVPIMIKDMIESEDINSDLEKGNTCIIFDMGVELVHEDVYRMVDEHFSKSKFHNNVKYWTMYENCEWEGTIEIVSASRTSLRYSDWNYKTGLETKDVQNKAKHFLSLNRRMRGHRILLMAELIKRKIDISKDFYLSFLGSVNDSVSKKDDFKAIMGQSHYHKEDYDYDIFLKICKEIYGKKLPYNTEVDRDEWFGSSHLDRVTEMFPLRQKTYVEIITEFTSTNNGLVSISEKLSQAILSKKPFIIVGDKGFMTHLRKLGFKTFHNYWSEDYDWIEWAHKRIESIGDTIEFIQRNISIETDNSGNVVY
;
A
#
# COMPACT_ATOMS: atom_id res chain seq x y z
N LEU A 1 25.77 -0.55 -11.70
CA LEU A 1 25.21 -1.79 -12.27
C LEU A 1 25.61 -2.94 -11.37
N GLY A 2 24.72 -3.46 -10.51
CA GLY A 2 25.09 -4.52 -9.56
C GLY A 2 24.24 -4.62 -8.30
N ASP A 3 23.33 -3.68 -8.04
CA ASP A 3 22.30 -3.84 -7.01
C ASP A 3 20.94 -3.93 -7.71
N VAL A 4 20.36 -5.13 -7.72
CA VAL A 4 19.17 -5.51 -8.52
C VAL A 4 17.93 -4.71 -8.11
N HIS A 5 17.99 -3.94 -7.01
CA HIS A 5 16.84 -3.27 -6.42
C HIS A 5 17.03 -1.78 -6.11
N ASN A 6 18.11 -1.12 -6.57
CA ASN A 6 18.24 0.33 -6.41
C ASN A 6 17.64 1.08 -7.61
N TYR A 7 16.30 1.14 -7.64
CA TYR A 7 15.54 1.84 -8.69
C TYR A 7 15.82 3.34 -8.71
N GLU A 8 16.11 3.97 -7.55
CA GLU A 8 16.47 5.38 -7.46
C GLU A 8 17.74 5.72 -8.25
N THR A 9 18.67 4.76 -8.36
CA THR A 9 19.87 4.92 -9.19
C THR A 9 19.64 4.43 -10.62
N SER A 10 18.91 3.32 -10.78
CA SER A 10 18.78 2.65 -12.07
C SER A 10 17.84 3.37 -13.03
N VAL A 11 16.76 3.97 -12.52
CA VAL A 11 15.78 4.70 -13.33
C VAL A 11 16.41 5.93 -13.99
N PRO A 12 17.10 6.84 -13.28
CA PRO A 12 17.78 7.98 -13.93
C PRO A 12 18.81 7.56 -14.98
N ILE A 13 19.52 6.45 -14.78
CA ILE A 13 20.46 5.91 -15.77
C ILE A 13 19.72 5.46 -17.03
N MET A 14 18.66 4.66 -16.88
CA MET A 14 17.82 4.22 -18.00
C MET A 14 17.27 5.40 -18.82
N ILE A 15 16.86 6.47 -18.14
CA ILE A 15 16.36 7.68 -18.81
C ILE A 15 17.47 8.38 -19.59
N LYS A 16 18.68 8.50 -19.03
CA LYS A 16 19.83 9.08 -19.73
C LYS A 16 20.19 8.28 -20.96
N ASP A 17 20.30 6.95 -20.84
CA ASP A 17 20.61 6.06 -21.96
C ASP A 17 19.57 6.21 -23.09
N MET A 18 18.29 6.38 -22.74
CA MET A 18 17.24 6.60 -23.73
C MET A 18 17.28 8.00 -24.36
N ILE A 19 17.55 9.04 -23.58
CA ILE A 19 17.75 10.41 -24.07
C ILE A 19 18.91 10.46 -25.07
N GLU A 20 19.98 9.72 -24.81
CA GLU A 20 21.19 9.66 -25.66
C GLU A 20 21.02 8.77 -26.91
N SER A 21 19.92 8.01 -27.01
CA SER A 21 19.70 7.10 -28.14
C SER A 21 19.32 7.84 -29.43
N GLU A 22 20.23 7.86 -30.41
CA GLU A 22 19.97 8.47 -31.72
C GLU A 22 18.77 7.84 -32.44
N ASP A 23 18.61 6.51 -32.35
CA ASP A 23 17.53 5.78 -33.01
C ASP A 23 16.15 6.19 -32.46
N ILE A 24 15.99 6.22 -31.14
CA ILE A 24 14.73 6.59 -30.48
C ILE A 24 14.35 8.04 -30.84
N ASN A 25 15.32 8.96 -30.77
CA ASN A 25 15.09 10.37 -31.10
C ASN A 25 14.75 10.54 -32.60
N SER A 26 15.47 9.86 -33.49
CA SER A 26 15.22 9.88 -34.93
C SER A 26 13.82 9.34 -35.28
N ASP A 27 13.41 8.25 -34.63
CA ASP A 27 12.08 7.67 -34.81
C ASP A 27 10.96 8.57 -34.29
N LEU A 28 11.17 9.23 -33.15
CA LEU A 28 10.23 10.25 -32.68
C LEU A 28 10.09 11.40 -33.69
N GLU A 29 11.20 11.85 -34.28
CA GLU A 29 11.23 12.95 -35.27
C GLU A 29 10.64 12.59 -36.65
N LYS A 30 10.34 11.31 -36.90
CA LYS A 30 9.50 10.85 -38.02
C LYS A 30 8.00 11.01 -37.75
N GLY A 31 7.60 11.12 -36.48
CA GLY A 31 6.22 11.39 -36.05
C GLY A 31 5.29 10.19 -36.00
N ASN A 32 5.79 8.98 -36.31
CA ASN A 32 5.02 7.73 -36.30
C ASN A 32 5.33 6.84 -35.08
N THR A 33 6.13 7.34 -34.13
CA THR A 33 6.50 6.63 -32.90
C THR A 33 5.84 7.28 -31.69
N CYS A 34 5.37 6.44 -30.75
CA CYS A 34 4.89 6.84 -29.44
C CYS A 34 5.84 6.27 -28.37
N ILE A 35 6.26 7.12 -27.43
CA ILE A 35 7.17 6.74 -26.35
C ILE A 35 6.38 6.81 -25.05
N ILE A 36 6.39 5.72 -24.29
CA ILE A 36 5.75 5.65 -22.98
C ILE A 36 6.81 5.33 -21.93
N PHE A 37 7.01 6.27 -21.00
CA PHE A 37 7.79 6.04 -19.80
C PHE A 37 6.89 5.46 -18.73
N ASP A 38 6.86 4.12 -18.62
CA ASP A 38 6.03 3.43 -17.64
C ASP A 38 6.70 3.38 -16.26
N MET A 39 6.35 4.33 -15.40
CA MET A 39 6.70 4.36 -13.98
C MET A 39 5.49 3.98 -13.10
N GLY A 40 4.44 3.36 -13.67
CA GLY A 40 3.18 3.05 -12.99
C GLY A 40 3.23 1.87 -12.01
N VAL A 41 4.43 1.35 -11.71
CA VAL A 41 4.67 0.21 -10.82
C VAL A 41 5.59 0.51 -9.64
N GLU A 42 6.23 1.68 -9.61
CA GLU A 42 7.13 2.12 -8.55
C GLU A 42 6.88 3.59 -8.22
N LEU A 43 7.28 4.01 -7.02
CA LEU A 43 7.20 5.41 -6.61
C LEU A 43 8.44 6.15 -7.09
N VAL A 44 8.33 6.72 -8.28
CA VAL A 44 9.41 7.49 -8.91
C VAL A 44 9.20 8.97 -8.65
N HIS A 45 10.24 9.65 -8.17
CA HIS A 45 10.19 11.07 -7.83
C HIS A 45 10.17 11.98 -9.08
N GLU A 46 9.75 13.22 -8.89
CA GLU A 46 9.52 14.22 -9.94
C GLU A 46 10.76 14.50 -10.80
N ASP A 47 11.95 14.40 -10.24
CA ASP A 47 13.24 14.59 -10.92
C ASP A 47 13.38 13.72 -12.16
N VAL A 48 12.84 12.50 -12.15
CA VAL A 48 12.82 11.64 -13.33
C VAL A 48 11.89 12.18 -14.42
N TYR A 49 10.70 12.68 -14.03
CA TYR A 49 9.81 13.37 -14.97
C TYR A 49 10.48 14.61 -15.55
N ARG A 50 11.19 15.40 -14.73
CA ARG A 50 11.92 16.60 -15.17
C ARG A 50 12.96 16.26 -16.23
N MET A 51 13.72 15.18 -16.06
CA MET A 51 14.68 14.72 -17.07
C MET A 51 14.01 14.40 -18.41
N VAL A 52 12.86 13.72 -18.36
CA VAL A 52 12.07 13.40 -19.56
C VAL A 52 11.54 14.67 -20.22
N ASP A 53 10.92 15.56 -19.43
CA ASP A 53 10.31 16.78 -19.93
C ASP A 53 11.35 17.73 -20.54
N GLU A 54 12.49 17.96 -19.87
CA GLU A 54 13.57 18.83 -20.34
C GLU A 54 14.14 18.43 -21.71
N HIS A 55 14.15 17.13 -22.02
CA HIS A 55 14.63 16.64 -23.31
C HIS A 55 13.52 16.61 -24.36
N PHE A 56 12.44 15.89 -24.09
CA PHE A 56 11.43 15.58 -25.10
C PHE A 56 10.46 16.73 -25.39
N SER A 57 10.34 17.72 -24.50
CA SER A 57 9.56 18.95 -24.77
C SER A 57 10.06 19.74 -25.98
N LYS A 58 11.34 19.58 -26.35
CA LYS A 58 11.96 20.27 -27.48
C LYS A 58 11.57 19.67 -28.84
N SER A 59 11.01 18.46 -28.86
CA SER A 59 10.60 17.79 -30.10
C SER A 59 9.29 18.38 -30.63
N LYS A 60 9.16 18.53 -31.95
CA LYS A 60 7.87 18.85 -32.60
C LYS A 60 6.80 17.78 -32.39
N PHE A 61 7.19 16.57 -31.98
CA PHE A 61 6.31 15.44 -31.69
C PHE A 61 6.24 15.12 -30.19
N HIS A 62 6.53 16.09 -29.32
CA HIS A 62 6.44 15.92 -27.86
C HIS A 62 5.09 15.33 -27.40
N ASN A 63 3.99 15.60 -28.12
CA ASN A 63 2.67 15.04 -27.84
C ASN A 63 2.60 13.51 -27.96
N ASN A 64 3.55 12.87 -28.63
CA ASN A 64 3.67 11.41 -28.74
C ASN A 64 4.47 10.79 -27.59
N VAL A 65 4.95 11.60 -26.64
CA VAL A 65 5.66 11.13 -25.45
C VAL A 65 4.72 11.23 -24.26
N LYS A 66 4.59 10.14 -23.51
CA LYS A 66 3.74 10.05 -22.31
C LYS A 66 4.56 9.58 -21.11
N TYR A 67 4.30 10.19 -19.96
CA TYR A 67 4.90 9.77 -18.69
C TYR A 67 3.83 9.16 -17.80
N TRP A 68 3.92 7.86 -17.51
CA TRP A 68 2.95 7.19 -16.65
C TRP A 68 3.49 7.11 -15.23
N THR A 69 2.68 7.48 -14.25
CA THR A 69 3.07 7.49 -12.83
C THR A 69 2.11 6.72 -11.94
N MET A 70 2.65 6.19 -10.84
CA MET A 70 1.88 5.53 -9.78
C MET A 70 1.14 6.52 -8.87
N TYR A 71 1.49 7.81 -8.88
CA TYR A 71 0.79 8.83 -8.10
C TYR A 71 -0.55 9.17 -8.75
N GLU A 72 -1.64 9.11 -7.98
CA GLU A 72 -3.03 9.23 -8.46
C GLU A 72 -3.50 10.68 -8.65
N ASN A 73 -2.79 11.64 -8.06
CA ASN A 73 -3.07 13.07 -8.16
C ASN A 73 -1.81 13.87 -8.48
N CYS A 74 -1.04 13.36 -9.43
CA CYS A 74 0.17 14.01 -9.91
C CYS A 74 -0.17 15.19 -10.83
N GLU A 75 0.14 16.40 -10.39
CA GLU A 75 -0.06 17.65 -11.15
C GLU A 75 1.27 18.39 -11.38
N TRP A 76 2.38 17.67 -11.56
CA TRP A 76 3.66 18.31 -11.89
C TRP A 76 3.54 19.07 -13.22
N GLU A 77 3.89 20.36 -13.21
CA GLU A 77 3.82 21.20 -14.40
C GLU A 77 4.85 20.75 -15.45
N GLY A 78 4.51 20.75 -16.74
CA GLY A 78 5.47 20.46 -17.81
C GLY A 78 4.79 20.31 -19.17
N THR A 79 5.57 20.02 -20.21
CA THR A 79 5.08 19.88 -21.60
C THR A 79 4.64 18.45 -21.89
N ILE A 80 5.37 17.47 -21.35
CA ILE A 80 5.07 16.05 -21.53
C ILE A 80 3.88 15.68 -20.65
N GLU A 81 2.87 15.07 -21.28
CA GLU A 81 1.66 14.62 -20.59
C GLU A 81 1.99 13.57 -19.52
N ILE A 82 1.48 13.82 -18.31
CA ILE A 82 1.51 12.87 -17.22
C ILE A 82 0.19 12.11 -17.22
N VAL A 83 0.29 10.79 -17.35
CA VAL A 83 -0.84 9.87 -17.18
C VAL A 83 -0.74 9.28 -15.77
N SER A 84 -1.63 9.74 -14.91
CA SER A 84 -1.78 9.21 -13.56
C SER A 84 -2.59 7.91 -13.61
N ALA A 85 -1.90 6.78 -13.48
CA ALA A 85 -2.52 5.46 -13.58
C ALA A 85 -1.73 4.41 -12.79
N SER A 86 -2.17 4.08 -11.57
CA SER A 86 -1.64 2.92 -10.86
C SER A 86 -2.06 1.64 -11.57
N ARG A 87 -1.12 1.06 -12.33
CA ARG A 87 -1.32 -0.26 -12.96
C ARG A 87 -1.54 -1.36 -11.93
N THR A 88 -1.11 -1.15 -10.68
CA THR A 88 -1.31 -2.11 -9.59
C THR A 88 -2.78 -2.24 -9.19
N SER A 89 -3.54 -1.15 -9.20
CA SER A 89 -4.97 -1.12 -8.88
C SER A 89 -5.81 -1.86 -9.92
N LEU A 90 -5.37 -1.90 -11.18
CA LEU A 90 -6.09 -2.53 -12.30
C LEU A 90 -5.87 -4.04 -12.42
N ARG A 91 -4.91 -4.62 -11.68
CA ARG A 91 -4.48 -6.04 -11.80
C ARG A 91 -5.58 -7.07 -11.54
N TYR A 92 -6.64 -6.67 -10.85
CA TYR A 92 -7.72 -7.55 -10.41
C TYR A 92 -9.07 -7.24 -11.08
N SER A 93 -9.06 -6.48 -12.17
CA SER A 93 -10.27 -6.11 -12.91
C SER A 93 -11.07 -7.30 -13.42
N ASP A 94 -10.39 -8.41 -13.73
CA ASP A 94 -11.03 -9.66 -14.20
C ASP A 94 -11.48 -10.59 -13.06
N TRP A 95 -11.25 -10.23 -11.78
CA TRP A 95 -11.63 -11.10 -10.67
C TRP A 95 -13.15 -11.11 -10.45
N ASN A 96 -13.73 -12.30 -10.33
CA ASN A 96 -15.17 -12.49 -10.19
C ASN A 96 -15.56 -12.86 -8.74
N TYR A 97 -16.42 -12.04 -8.12
CA TYR A 97 -16.89 -12.27 -6.76
C TYR A 97 -17.62 -13.61 -6.56
N LYS A 98 -18.40 -14.06 -7.56
CA LYS A 98 -19.13 -15.35 -7.47
C LYS A 98 -18.15 -16.51 -7.41
N THR A 99 -17.08 -16.47 -8.22
CA THR A 99 -16.00 -17.45 -8.18
C THR A 99 -15.27 -17.43 -6.83
N GLY A 100 -15.07 -16.24 -6.24
CA GLY A 100 -14.55 -16.10 -4.88
C GLY A 100 -15.40 -16.82 -3.82
N LEU A 101 -16.74 -16.74 -3.92
CA LEU A 101 -17.66 -17.43 -2.99
C LEU A 101 -17.57 -18.97 -3.06
N GLU A 102 -17.10 -19.52 -4.18
CA GLU A 102 -16.94 -20.97 -4.36
C GLU A 102 -15.66 -21.50 -3.68
N THR A 103 -14.78 -20.61 -3.19
CA THR A 103 -13.59 -21.00 -2.45
C THR A 103 -13.96 -21.72 -1.15
N LYS A 104 -13.18 -22.76 -0.81
CA LYS A 104 -13.47 -23.57 0.37
C LYS A 104 -13.43 -22.72 1.64
N ASP A 105 -14.48 -22.84 2.43
CA ASP A 105 -14.58 -22.20 3.72
C ASP A 105 -13.43 -22.65 4.63
N VAL A 106 -12.77 -21.69 5.28
CA VAL A 106 -11.78 -21.97 6.30
C VAL A 106 -12.48 -21.81 7.63
N GLN A 107 -12.43 -22.83 8.49
CA GLN A 107 -13.04 -22.77 9.84
C GLN A 107 -12.29 -21.75 10.71
N ASN A 108 -12.71 -20.50 10.58
CA ASN A 108 -12.09 -19.32 11.15
C ASN A 108 -13.19 -18.50 11.85
N LYS A 109 -12.92 -18.07 13.08
CA LYS A 109 -13.85 -17.21 13.83
C LYS A 109 -13.83 -15.79 13.30
N ALA A 110 -14.98 -15.16 13.16
CA ALA A 110 -15.03 -13.78 12.72
C ALA A 110 -14.27 -12.83 13.66
N LYS A 111 -13.60 -11.84 13.08
CA LYS A 111 -12.80 -10.81 13.78
C LYS A 111 -13.10 -9.42 13.26
N HIS A 112 -12.82 -8.42 14.09
CA HIS A 112 -13.07 -7.02 13.72
C HIS A 112 -12.17 -6.60 12.57
N PHE A 113 -10.89 -6.97 12.61
CA PHE A 113 -9.89 -6.39 11.73
C PHE A 113 -9.04 -7.42 10.98
N LEU A 114 -8.71 -7.10 9.74
CA LEU A 114 -7.63 -7.70 8.97
C LEU A 114 -6.56 -6.64 8.74
N SER A 115 -5.29 -6.96 8.97
CA SER A 115 -4.17 -6.10 8.61
C SER A 115 -2.98 -6.92 8.13
N LEU A 116 -2.54 -6.68 6.90
CA LEU A 116 -1.49 -7.44 6.23
C LEU A 116 -0.21 -6.59 6.12
N ASN A 117 0.85 -6.97 6.84
CA ASN A 117 2.10 -6.20 6.88
C ASN A 117 3.32 -7.07 6.56
N ARG A 118 4.08 -6.68 5.53
CA ARG A 118 5.38 -7.30 5.16
C ARG A 118 6.55 -6.38 5.49
N ARG A 119 6.88 -5.46 4.57
CA ARG A 119 8.05 -4.57 4.68
C ARG A 119 7.91 -3.63 5.88
N MET A 120 8.98 -3.47 6.66
CA MET A 120 9.07 -2.53 7.77
C MET A 120 9.04 -1.09 7.28
N ARG A 121 8.09 -0.33 7.81
CA ARG A 121 7.90 1.11 7.56
C ARG A 121 7.45 1.76 8.85
N GLY A 122 7.82 3.03 9.04
CA GLY A 122 7.55 3.78 10.27
C GLY A 122 6.07 3.73 10.66
N HIS A 123 5.16 4.08 9.74
CA HIS A 123 3.71 4.07 9.99
C HIS A 123 3.15 2.68 10.32
N ARG A 124 3.71 1.61 9.76
CA ARG A 124 3.32 0.22 10.10
C ARG A 124 3.78 -0.19 11.50
N ILE A 125 5.00 0.21 11.88
CA ILE A 125 5.54 -0.03 13.23
C ILE A 125 4.73 0.76 14.25
N LEU A 126 4.45 2.04 13.96
CA LEU A 126 3.65 2.91 14.82
C LEU A 126 2.22 2.39 14.96
N LEU A 127 1.61 1.83 13.92
CA LEU A 127 0.31 1.16 14.04
C LEU A 127 0.36 0.04 15.09
N MET A 128 1.38 -0.82 15.06
CA MET A 128 1.53 -1.88 16.08
C MET A 128 1.75 -1.28 17.48
N ALA A 129 2.53 -0.21 17.58
CA ALA A 129 2.75 0.50 18.84
C ALA A 129 1.44 1.07 19.40
N GLU A 130 0.61 1.67 18.55
CA GLU A 130 -0.68 2.24 18.90
C GLU A 130 -1.67 1.17 19.39
N LEU A 131 -1.75 0.02 18.71
CA LEU A 131 -2.58 -1.10 19.15
C LEU A 131 -2.19 -1.61 20.54
N ILE A 132 -0.88 -1.74 20.81
CA ILE A 132 -0.36 -2.17 22.12
C ILE A 132 -0.63 -1.10 23.19
N LYS A 133 -0.38 0.18 22.87
CA LYS A 133 -0.65 1.34 23.76
C LYS A 133 -2.10 1.35 24.23
N ARG A 134 -3.03 1.11 23.31
CA ARG A 134 -4.49 1.05 23.56
C ARG A 134 -4.96 -0.26 24.19
N LYS A 135 -4.06 -1.24 24.40
CA LYS A 135 -4.37 -2.56 24.97
C LYS A 135 -5.42 -3.32 24.15
N ILE A 136 -5.40 -3.16 22.82
CA ILE A 136 -6.26 -3.92 21.92
C ILE A 136 -5.78 -5.38 21.91
N ASP A 137 -6.72 -6.32 22.06
CA ASP A 137 -6.39 -7.75 22.02
C ASP A 137 -6.23 -8.21 20.57
N ILE A 138 -5.00 -8.13 20.06
CA ILE A 138 -4.67 -8.51 18.69
C ILE A 138 -5.01 -10.00 18.43
N SER A 139 -4.95 -10.88 19.44
CA SER A 139 -5.26 -12.29 19.24
C SER A 139 -6.75 -12.52 18.99
N LYS A 140 -7.60 -11.74 19.67
CA LYS A 140 -9.06 -11.79 19.58
C LYS A 140 -9.57 -11.00 18.39
N ASP A 141 -9.13 -9.75 18.25
CA ASP A 141 -9.77 -8.76 17.38
C ASP A 141 -9.15 -8.71 15.97
N PHE A 142 -7.96 -9.30 15.76
CA PHE A 142 -7.23 -9.19 14.48
C PHE A 142 -6.88 -10.52 13.81
N TYR A 143 -7.04 -10.54 12.49
CA TYR A 143 -6.16 -11.27 11.58
C TYR A 143 -5.00 -10.35 11.20
N LEU A 144 -3.82 -10.60 11.77
CA LEU A 144 -2.65 -9.72 11.61
C LEU A 144 -1.44 -10.52 11.10
N SER A 145 -0.80 -10.03 10.05
CA SER A 145 0.59 -10.39 9.72
C SER A 145 1.53 -9.21 9.96
N PHE A 146 2.76 -9.51 10.38
CA PHE A 146 3.85 -8.54 10.58
C PHE A 146 5.19 -9.23 10.34
N LEU A 147 5.50 -9.48 9.07
CA LEU A 147 6.48 -10.50 8.65
C LEU A 147 7.95 -10.06 8.79
N GLY A 148 8.23 -8.76 8.62
CA GLY A 148 9.60 -8.25 8.47
C GLY A 148 10.00 -8.04 7.01
N SER A 149 11.11 -7.34 6.81
CA SER A 149 11.70 -7.01 5.51
C SER A 149 12.82 -7.96 5.09
N VAL A 150 13.07 -9.01 5.89
CA VAL A 150 14.21 -9.92 5.70
C VAL A 150 14.28 -10.48 4.28
N ASN A 151 15.39 -10.24 3.61
CA ASN A 151 15.77 -10.77 2.30
C ASN A 151 17.30 -10.90 2.23
N ASP A 152 17.88 -11.14 1.05
CA ASP A 152 19.34 -11.28 0.89
C ASP A 152 20.13 -10.04 1.33
N SER A 153 19.51 -8.86 1.30
CA SER A 153 20.14 -7.57 1.63
C SER A 153 19.77 -7.05 3.02
N VAL A 154 18.67 -7.53 3.62
CA VAL A 154 18.12 -7.03 4.88
C VAL A 154 18.06 -8.15 5.90
N SER A 155 18.77 -7.99 7.02
CA SER A 155 18.76 -8.99 8.09
C SER A 155 17.62 -8.74 9.09
N LYS A 156 17.28 -9.77 9.88
CA LYS A 156 16.38 -9.62 11.04
C LYS A 156 16.87 -8.55 12.03
N LYS A 157 18.19 -8.37 12.16
CA LYS A 157 18.77 -7.34 13.02
C LYS A 157 18.43 -5.94 12.52
N ASP A 158 18.32 -5.75 11.21
CA ASP A 158 18.00 -4.45 10.62
C ASP A 158 16.52 -4.10 10.81
N ASP A 159 15.62 -5.08 10.70
CA ASP A 159 14.21 -4.89 11.10
C ASP A 159 14.09 -4.50 12.59
N PHE A 160 14.84 -5.16 13.47
CA PHE A 160 14.84 -4.80 14.91
C PHE A 160 15.39 -3.41 15.15
N LYS A 161 16.46 -3.01 14.45
CA LYS A 161 16.93 -1.61 14.49
C LYS A 161 15.87 -0.64 13.99
N ALA A 162 15.13 -0.98 12.94
CA ALA A 162 14.05 -0.13 12.43
C ALA A 162 12.93 0.03 13.46
N ILE A 163 12.49 -1.06 14.11
CA ILE A 163 11.47 -1.04 15.16
C ILE A 163 11.95 -0.22 16.35
N MET A 164 13.13 -0.51 16.88
CA MET A 164 13.66 0.19 18.05
C MET A 164 14.03 1.65 17.74
N GLY A 165 14.41 1.96 16.50
CA GLY A 165 14.63 3.33 16.03
C GLY A 165 13.39 4.20 16.22
N GLN A 166 12.19 3.68 15.96
CA GLN A 166 10.94 4.42 16.17
C GLN A 166 10.74 4.82 17.65
N SER A 167 11.22 4.01 18.61
CA SER A 167 11.15 4.35 20.03
C SER A 167 11.94 5.61 20.39
N HIS A 168 13.03 5.89 19.67
CA HIS A 168 13.83 7.09 19.89
C HIS A 168 13.16 8.33 19.29
N TYR A 169 12.59 8.21 18.09
CA TYR A 169 11.92 9.33 17.40
C TYR A 169 10.57 9.70 18.03
N HIS A 170 9.89 8.76 18.68
CA HIS A 170 8.54 8.93 19.21
C HIS A 170 8.44 8.66 20.72
N LYS A 171 9.53 8.91 21.46
CA LYS A 171 9.60 8.72 22.91
C LYS A 171 8.58 9.54 23.72
N GLU A 172 8.05 10.61 23.14
CA GLU A 172 7.04 11.46 23.76
C GLU A 172 5.63 10.87 23.63
N ASP A 173 5.41 10.04 22.60
CA ASP A 173 4.10 9.43 22.31
C ASP A 173 3.99 7.97 22.78
N TYR A 174 5.12 7.26 22.89
CA TYR A 174 5.18 5.82 23.15
C TYR A 174 6.33 5.44 24.10
N ASP A 175 6.00 4.57 25.06
CA ASP A 175 6.99 3.95 25.94
C ASP A 175 7.92 3.00 25.18
N TYR A 176 9.20 2.98 25.54
CA TYR A 176 10.21 2.08 24.95
C TYR A 176 9.79 0.59 25.00
N ASP A 177 9.15 0.17 26.09
CA ASP A 177 8.69 -1.21 26.29
C ASP A 177 7.65 -1.67 25.27
N ILE A 178 6.90 -0.74 24.65
CA ILE A 178 5.96 -1.06 23.57
C ILE A 178 6.73 -1.63 22.37
N PHE A 179 7.84 -1.01 21.98
CA PHE A 179 8.64 -1.47 20.84
C PHE A 179 9.38 -2.78 21.13
N LEU A 180 9.76 -3.01 22.39
CA LEU A 180 10.24 -4.32 22.84
C LEU A 180 9.16 -5.41 22.68
N LYS A 181 7.90 -5.11 23.03
CA LYS A 181 6.78 -6.04 22.81
C LYS A 181 6.54 -6.30 21.33
N ILE A 182 6.63 -5.28 20.46
CA ILE A 182 6.55 -5.49 19.01
C ILE A 182 7.61 -6.51 18.56
N CYS A 183 8.87 -6.34 18.97
CA CYS A 183 9.95 -7.26 18.59
C CYS A 183 9.73 -8.70 19.11
N LYS A 184 9.15 -8.85 20.31
CA LYS A 184 9.01 -10.16 20.98
C LYS A 184 7.73 -10.90 20.60
N GLU A 185 6.62 -10.18 20.43
CA GLU A 185 5.27 -10.77 20.39
C GLU A 185 4.59 -10.60 19.03
N ILE A 186 4.96 -9.57 18.27
CA ILE A 186 4.29 -9.23 16.99
C ILE A 186 5.16 -9.56 15.79
N TYR A 187 6.47 -9.32 15.88
CA TYR A 187 7.40 -9.60 14.79
C TYR A 187 7.41 -11.06 14.36
N GLY A 188 7.31 -11.29 13.07
CA GLY A 188 7.27 -12.62 12.47
C GLY A 188 5.89 -13.28 12.53
N LYS A 189 4.86 -12.60 13.05
CA LYS A 189 3.48 -13.11 13.03
C LYS A 189 3.04 -13.28 11.58
N LYS A 190 2.61 -14.49 11.25
CA LYS A 190 2.14 -14.85 9.91
C LYS A 190 0.65 -15.22 9.99
N LEU A 191 -0.09 -14.89 8.95
CA LEU A 191 -1.38 -15.52 8.69
C LEU A 191 -1.16 -16.78 7.85
N PRO A 192 -2.11 -17.73 7.81
CA PRO A 192 -2.04 -18.82 6.87
C PRO A 192 -1.91 -18.25 5.45
N TYR A 193 -0.78 -18.53 4.80
CA TYR A 193 -0.55 -18.31 3.38
C TYR A 193 -0.13 -19.66 2.79
N ASN A 194 -0.23 -19.83 1.49
CA ASN A 194 0.19 -21.09 0.88
C ASN A 194 1.69 -21.28 1.08
N THR A 195 2.08 -22.40 1.66
CA THR A 195 3.48 -22.76 1.89
C THR A 195 4.11 -23.47 0.69
N GLU A 196 3.35 -23.74 -0.37
CA GLU A 196 3.81 -24.45 -1.56
C GLU A 196 4.62 -23.57 -2.53
N VAL A 197 4.63 -22.25 -2.33
CA VAL A 197 5.40 -21.29 -3.14
C VAL A 197 6.41 -20.58 -2.26
N ASP A 198 7.56 -20.22 -2.84
CA ASP A 198 8.58 -19.45 -2.14
C ASP A 198 7.99 -18.16 -1.56
N ARG A 199 8.44 -17.79 -0.36
CA ARG A 199 7.92 -16.64 0.39
C ARG A 199 8.00 -15.34 -0.42
N ASP A 200 9.15 -15.07 -1.02
CA ASP A 200 9.38 -13.79 -1.70
C ASP A 200 8.75 -13.78 -3.09
N GLU A 201 8.67 -14.93 -3.76
CA GLU A 201 7.87 -15.11 -4.96
C GLU A 201 6.37 -14.89 -4.67
N TRP A 202 5.85 -15.50 -3.60
CA TRP A 202 4.47 -15.34 -3.15
C TRP A 202 4.13 -13.89 -2.83
N PHE A 203 5.01 -13.18 -2.10
CA PHE A 203 4.78 -11.79 -1.72
C PHE A 203 5.23 -10.77 -2.78
N GLY A 204 6.00 -11.16 -3.78
CA GLY A 204 6.39 -10.32 -4.93
C GLY A 204 5.40 -10.39 -6.09
N SER A 205 4.72 -11.51 -6.25
CA SER A 205 3.82 -11.74 -7.38
C SER A 205 2.39 -11.23 -7.16
N SER A 206 1.95 -10.20 -7.87
CA SER A 206 0.56 -9.72 -7.79
C SER A 206 -0.42 -10.59 -8.57
N HIS A 207 -0.33 -11.92 -8.44
CA HIS A 207 -1.25 -12.84 -9.11
C HIS A 207 -2.68 -12.69 -8.58
N LEU A 208 -3.66 -12.95 -9.46
CA LEU A 208 -5.10 -12.99 -9.16
C LEU A 208 -5.43 -13.90 -7.98
N ASP A 209 -4.64 -14.97 -7.81
CA ASP A 209 -4.82 -15.95 -6.74
C ASP A 209 -4.75 -15.32 -5.34
N ARG A 210 -4.05 -14.19 -5.16
CA ARG A 210 -4.00 -13.49 -3.87
C ARG A 210 -5.36 -13.02 -3.38
N VAL A 211 -6.22 -12.55 -4.29
CA VAL A 211 -7.59 -12.16 -3.90
C VAL A 211 -8.30 -13.40 -3.38
N THR A 212 -8.26 -14.49 -4.16
CA THR A 212 -8.89 -15.78 -3.88
C THR A 212 -8.40 -16.43 -2.58
N GLU A 213 -7.09 -16.41 -2.31
CA GLU A 213 -6.47 -17.00 -1.12
C GLU A 213 -6.82 -16.26 0.16
N MET A 214 -6.86 -14.94 0.10
CA MET A 214 -7.18 -14.09 1.24
C MET A 214 -8.69 -13.87 1.39
N PHE A 215 -9.48 -14.25 0.38
CA PHE A 215 -10.93 -14.08 0.38
C PHE A 215 -11.61 -14.75 1.58
N PRO A 216 -11.28 -16.00 1.98
CA PRO A 216 -11.83 -16.60 3.18
C PRO A 216 -11.57 -15.79 4.45
N LEU A 217 -10.35 -15.25 4.62
CA LEU A 217 -10.04 -14.41 5.78
C LEU A 217 -10.80 -13.09 5.76
N ARG A 218 -10.94 -12.46 4.58
CA ARG A 218 -11.74 -11.25 4.39
C ARG A 218 -13.21 -11.51 4.69
N GLN A 219 -13.78 -12.64 4.27
CA GLN A 219 -15.16 -12.99 4.62
C GLN A 219 -15.38 -13.08 6.13
N LYS A 220 -14.39 -13.53 6.91
CA LYS A 220 -14.43 -13.56 8.38
C LYS A 220 -13.99 -12.25 9.05
N THR A 221 -13.86 -11.16 8.30
CA THR A 221 -13.40 -9.87 8.81
C THR A 221 -14.43 -8.77 8.61
N TYR A 222 -14.61 -7.90 9.61
CA TYR A 222 -15.47 -6.72 9.53
C TYR A 222 -14.83 -5.53 8.80
N VAL A 223 -13.60 -5.13 9.12
CA VAL A 223 -12.88 -4.02 8.46
C VAL A 223 -11.45 -4.43 8.09
N GLU A 224 -10.99 -4.05 6.90
CA GLU A 224 -9.58 -4.20 6.52
C GLU A 224 -8.78 -2.91 6.77
N ILE A 225 -7.73 -3.00 7.56
CA ILE A 225 -6.78 -1.92 7.80
C ILE A 225 -5.66 -2.06 6.76
N ILE A 226 -5.73 -1.22 5.74
CA ILE A 226 -4.82 -1.22 4.61
C ILE A 226 -3.61 -0.36 4.95
N THR A 227 -2.43 -0.96 5.04
CA THR A 227 -1.19 -0.22 5.26
C THR A 227 -0.45 -0.02 3.94
N GLU A 228 -0.55 1.20 3.42
CA GLU A 228 0.09 1.55 2.15
C GLU A 228 1.61 1.59 2.26
N PHE A 229 2.30 1.68 1.13
CA PHE A 229 3.77 1.73 1.13
C PHE A 229 4.31 3.05 1.70
N THR A 230 3.58 4.15 1.47
CA THR A 230 3.87 5.52 1.90
C THR A 230 2.89 6.01 2.97
N SER A 231 3.33 7.01 3.74
CA SER A 231 2.49 7.75 4.70
C SER A 231 2.99 9.20 4.82
N THR A 232 3.05 9.88 3.69
CA THR A 232 3.65 11.20 3.52
C THR A 232 2.61 12.33 3.67
N ASN A 233 3.10 13.57 3.59
CA ASN A 233 2.32 14.82 3.57
C ASN A 233 2.72 15.70 2.36
N ASN A 234 3.31 15.12 1.32
CA ASN A 234 3.79 15.88 0.15
C ASN A 234 2.66 16.23 -0.85
N GLY A 235 1.41 15.93 -0.51
CA GLY A 235 0.26 16.16 -1.38
C GLY A 235 0.02 15.07 -2.43
N LEU A 236 0.91 14.09 -2.58
CA LEU A 236 0.75 12.98 -3.51
C LEU A 236 0.15 11.76 -2.80
N VAL A 237 -0.74 11.06 -3.50
CA VAL A 237 -1.43 9.86 -3.02
C VAL A 237 -1.01 8.68 -3.90
N SER A 238 -0.54 7.61 -3.26
CA SER A 238 -0.29 6.33 -3.93
C SER A 238 -1.37 5.31 -3.56
N ILE A 239 -2.18 4.91 -4.54
CA ILE A 239 -3.14 3.81 -4.37
C ILE A 239 -2.51 2.52 -4.91
N SER A 240 -2.50 1.49 -4.07
CA SER A 240 -1.99 0.17 -4.46
C SER A 240 -3.11 -0.84 -4.69
N GLU A 241 -2.72 -2.02 -5.15
CA GLU A 241 -3.59 -3.18 -5.37
C GLU A 241 -4.36 -3.62 -4.11
N LYS A 242 -3.91 -3.20 -2.91
CA LYS A 242 -4.55 -3.56 -1.63
C LYS A 242 -5.95 -2.97 -1.50
N LEU A 243 -6.15 -1.74 -1.97
CA LEU A 243 -7.47 -1.12 -1.99
C LEU A 243 -8.42 -1.93 -2.89
N SER A 244 -7.97 -2.29 -4.09
CA SER A 244 -8.75 -3.12 -5.02
C SER A 244 -9.13 -4.46 -4.39
N GLN A 245 -8.22 -5.12 -3.66
CA GLN A 245 -8.54 -6.38 -2.98
C GLN A 245 -9.64 -6.23 -1.92
N ALA A 246 -9.60 -5.16 -1.12
CA ALA A 246 -10.64 -4.89 -0.11
C ALA A 246 -11.99 -4.60 -0.77
N ILE A 247 -12.01 -3.75 -1.80
CA ILE A 247 -13.23 -3.40 -2.57
C ILE A 247 -13.83 -4.65 -3.22
N LEU A 248 -13.02 -5.44 -3.93
CA LEU A 248 -13.47 -6.67 -4.58
C LEU A 248 -14.00 -7.67 -3.56
N SER A 249 -13.42 -7.72 -2.36
CA SER A 249 -13.89 -8.58 -1.28
C SER A 249 -15.11 -8.03 -0.52
N LYS A 250 -15.64 -6.89 -0.95
CA LYS A 250 -16.73 -6.15 -0.29
C LYS A 250 -16.43 -5.86 1.19
N LYS A 251 -15.20 -5.45 1.47
CA LYS A 251 -14.75 -5.10 2.81
C LYS A 251 -14.70 -3.59 2.97
N PRO A 252 -15.33 -3.04 4.03
CA PRO A 252 -14.99 -1.72 4.50
C PRO A 252 -13.53 -1.64 4.91
N PHE A 253 -12.96 -0.44 4.80
CA PHE A 253 -11.52 -0.26 4.98
C PHE A 253 -11.16 1.00 5.74
N ILE A 254 -9.99 0.97 6.38
CA ILE A 254 -9.28 2.10 6.97
C ILE A 254 -7.91 2.20 6.31
N ILE A 255 -7.52 3.40 5.89
CA ILE A 255 -6.25 3.61 5.20
C ILE A 255 -5.19 4.14 6.16
N VAL A 256 -4.09 3.40 6.25
CA VAL A 256 -2.84 3.82 6.88
C VAL A 256 -1.86 4.17 5.76
N GLY A 257 -2.01 5.39 5.23
CA GLY A 257 -1.35 5.83 4.00
C GLY A 257 -1.01 7.31 4.00
N ASP A 258 -0.87 7.90 2.80
CA ASP A 258 -0.61 9.32 2.58
C ASP A 258 -1.77 10.23 3.05
N LYS A 259 -1.47 11.49 3.35
CA LYS A 259 -2.50 12.50 3.66
C LYS A 259 -3.37 12.75 2.43
N GLY A 260 -4.67 12.93 2.63
CA GLY A 260 -5.61 13.26 1.57
C GLY A 260 -6.00 12.07 0.70
N PHE A 261 -5.62 10.84 1.09
CA PHE A 261 -5.97 9.61 0.39
C PHE A 261 -7.49 9.45 0.31
N MET A 262 -8.20 9.56 1.43
CA MET A 262 -9.66 9.40 1.47
C MET A 262 -10.38 10.52 0.71
N THR A 263 -9.84 11.73 0.79
CA THR A 263 -10.30 12.87 0.01
C THR A 263 -10.14 12.64 -1.49
N HIS A 264 -9.00 12.09 -1.91
CA HIS A 264 -8.77 11.75 -3.30
C HIS A 264 -9.74 10.66 -3.78
N LEU A 265 -9.98 9.60 -2.99
CA LEU A 265 -11.00 8.60 -3.33
C LEU A 265 -12.40 9.21 -3.54
N ARG A 266 -12.80 10.16 -2.68
CA ARG A 266 -14.08 10.88 -2.87
C ARG A 266 -14.10 11.72 -4.14
N LYS A 267 -12.99 12.38 -4.50
CA LYS A 267 -12.86 13.12 -5.77
C LYS A 267 -13.03 12.21 -6.99
N LEU A 268 -12.55 10.98 -6.91
CA LEU A 268 -12.77 9.94 -7.94
C LEU A 268 -14.23 9.42 -7.98
N GLY A 269 -15.09 9.84 -7.05
CA GLY A 269 -16.51 9.46 -7.00
C GLY A 269 -16.82 8.25 -6.11
N PHE A 270 -15.83 7.70 -5.39
CA PHE A 270 -16.09 6.64 -4.43
C PHE A 270 -16.85 7.17 -3.21
N LYS A 271 -17.80 6.36 -2.73
CA LYS A 271 -18.37 6.54 -1.39
C LYS A 271 -17.43 5.90 -0.37
N THR A 272 -17.15 6.62 0.71
CA THR A 272 -16.32 6.14 1.82
C THR A 272 -17.19 5.91 3.06
N PHE A 273 -16.58 5.62 4.20
CA PHE A 273 -17.25 5.18 5.43
C PHE A 273 -17.40 6.29 6.48
N HIS A 274 -17.21 7.56 6.10
CA HIS A 274 -17.32 8.73 6.98
C HIS A 274 -18.68 8.87 7.72
N ASN A 275 -19.73 8.20 7.26
CA ASN A 275 -21.03 8.14 7.95
C ASN A 275 -21.08 7.11 9.09
N TYR A 276 -20.09 6.22 9.17
CA TYR A 276 -20.04 5.10 10.12
C TYR A 276 -18.92 5.27 11.16
N TRP A 277 -17.80 5.89 10.79
CA TRP A 277 -16.72 6.28 11.71
C TRP A 277 -15.96 7.51 11.18
N SER A 278 -15.18 8.16 12.04
CA SER A 278 -14.38 9.31 11.63
C SER A 278 -13.28 8.92 10.63
N GLU A 279 -13.19 9.70 9.55
CA GLU A 279 -12.10 9.68 8.58
C GLU A 279 -11.21 10.94 8.71
N ASP A 280 -11.31 11.68 9.83
CA ASP A 280 -10.60 12.94 10.03
C ASP A 280 -9.07 12.77 10.04
N TYR A 281 -8.60 11.54 10.31
CA TYR A 281 -7.20 11.17 10.18
C TYR A 281 -6.61 11.51 8.80
N ASP A 282 -7.43 11.54 7.73
CA ASP A 282 -7.00 11.85 6.37
C ASP A 282 -6.36 13.24 6.23
N TRP A 283 -6.67 14.17 7.13
CA TRP A 283 -6.18 15.56 7.09
C TRP A 283 -4.98 15.82 8.01
N ILE A 284 -4.58 14.84 8.81
CA ILE A 284 -3.50 15.00 9.77
C ILE A 284 -2.15 14.94 9.06
N GLU A 285 -1.35 16.00 9.22
CA GLU A 285 -0.04 16.17 8.58
C GLU A 285 1.01 15.18 9.10
N TRP A 286 1.19 15.11 10.42
CA TRP A 286 2.23 14.28 11.01
C TRP A 286 1.82 12.82 11.05
N ALA A 287 2.61 11.93 10.42
CA ALA A 287 2.27 10.51 10.28
C ALA A 287 1.97 9.84 11.64
N HIS A 288 2.76 10.09 12.68
CA HIS A 288 2.50 9.51 14.02
C HIS A 288 1.16 9.98 14.63
N LYS A 289 0.77 11.24 14.44
CA LYS A 289 -0.55 11.75 14.86
C LYS A 289 -1.68 11.20 14.00
N ARG A 290 -1.42 10.95 12.71
CA ARG A 290 -2.37 10.26 11.83
C ARG A 290 -2.62 8.83 12.33
N ILE A 291 -1.56 8.12 12.72
CA ILE A 291 -1.68 6.78 13.33
C ILE A 291 -2.45 6.83 14.65
N GLU A 292 -2.18 7.81 15.52
CA GLU A 292 -2.92 7.99 16.77
C GLU A 292 -4.43 8.14 16.52
N SER A 293 -4.82 9.00 15.57
CA SER A 293 -6.24 9.18 15.18
C SER A 293 -6.84 7.93 14.52
N ILE A 294 -6.06 7.20 13.70
CA ILE A 294 -6.48 5.88 13.19
C ILE A 294 -6.71 4.90 14.35
N GLY A 295 -5.87 4.96 15.39
CA GLY A 295 -6.05 4.20 16.63
C GLY A 295 -7.38 4.49 17.33
N ASP A 296 -7.82 5.75 17.35
CA ASP A 296 -9.14 6.13 17.88
C ASP A 296 -10.26 5.47 17.08
N THR A 297 -10.17 5.49 15.74
CA THR A 297 -11.16 4.84 14.87
C THR A 297 -11.19 3.32 15.07
N ILE A 298 -10.03 2.67 15.19
CA ILE A 298 -9.93 1.22 15.46
C ILE A 298 -10.56 0.89 16.81
N GLU A 299 -10.24 1.65 17.86
CA GLU A 299 -10.79 1.45 19.20
C GLU A 299 -12.31 1.70 19.23
N PHE A 300 -12.80 2.72 18.52
CA PHE A 300 -14.24 2.96 18.36
C PHE A 300 -14.95 1.75 17.75
N ILE A 301 -14.45 1.23 16.63
CA ILE A 301 -15.04 0.06 15.95
C ILE A 301 -14.99 -1.16 16.89
N GLN A 302 -13.85 -1.41 17.52
CA GLN A 302 -13.65 -2.56 18.42
C GLN A 302 -14.64 -2.57 19.59
N ARG A 303 -14.95 -1.39 20.14
CA ARG A 303 -15.82 -1.26 21.31
C ARG A 303 -17.31 -1.17 20.99
N ASN A 304 -17.67 -0.57 19.86
CA ASN A 304 -19.06 -0.19 19.56
C ASN A 304 -19.72 -1.04 18.49
N ILE A 305 -18.96 -1.84 17.73
CA ILE A 305 -19.51 -2.66 16.65
C ILE A 305 -19.43 -4.13 17.02
N SER A 306 -20.61 -4.75 17.17
CA SER A 306 -20.73 -6.21 17.26
C SER A 306 -20.66 -6.83 15.87
N ILE A 307 -19.93 -7.95 15.76
CA ILE A 307 -19.84 -8.68 14.50
C ILE A 307 -21.05 -9.61 14.37
N GLU A 308 -21.83 -9.40 13.32
CA GLU A 308 -22.88 -10.33 12.90
C GLU A 308 -22.35 -11.27 11.83
N THR A 309 -22.77 -12.54 11.88
CA THR A 309 -22.33 -13.55 10.91
C THR A 309 -23.47 -14.39 10.36
N ASP A 310 -23.33 -14.84 9.12
CA ASP A 310 -24.19 -15.87 8.52
C ASP A 310 -23.94 -17.28 9.13
N ASN A 311 -24.66 -18.30 8.65
CA ASN A 311 -24.53 -19.68 9.12
C ASN A 311 -23.15 -20.30 8.81
N SER A 312 -22.40 -19.72 7.88
CA SER A 312 -21.03 -20.11 7.56
C SER A 312 -20.02 -19.33 8.41
N GLY A 313 -20.44 -18.38 9.24
CA GLY A 313 -19.57 -17.53 10.05
C GLY A 313 -18.97 -16.35 9.28
N ASN A 314 -19.45 -16.05 8.08
CA ASN A 314 -19.02 -14.87 7.31
C ASN A 314 -19.67 -13.62 7.86
N VAL A 315 -18.92 -12.53 7.91
CA VAL A 315 -19.40 -11.23 8.38
C VAL A 315 -20.44 -10.66 7.42
N VAL A 316 -21.56 -10.18 8.00
CA VAL A 316 -22.63 -9.46 7.31
C VAL A 316 -22.68 -8.02 7.80
N TYR A 317 -23.12 -7.09 6.94
CA TYR A 317 -23.18 -5.64 7.19
C TYR A 317 -24.61 -5.11 7.09
#